data_AF-A0A833FZT4-F1
#
_entry.id   AF-A0A833FZT4-F1
#
_cell.length_a   1.000
_cell.length_b   1.000
_cell.length_c   1.000
_cell.angle_alpha   90.00
_cell.angle_beta   90.00
_cell.angle_gamma   90.00
#
_symmetry.space_group_name_H-M   'P 1'
#
loop_
_entity.id
_entity.type
_entity.pdbx_description
1 polymer ?
#
loop_
_entity_poly.entity_id
_entity_poly.type
_entity_poly.pdbx_seq_one_letter_code
_entity_poly.pdbx_strand_id
1 'polypeptide(L)'
;MVAETRPPESAASPSVPAPPPRTRLQRMRDYRLLLVLLLVVFGLDQVTKTWINARLPLGSYGPYAGIEVIPGFFNLVHVGNTGAAWSMFTGKGFFLAILAC
;
A
#
# COMPACT_ATOMS: atom_id res chain seq x y z
N MET A 1 32.90 -36.61 -57.35
CA MET A 1 32.56 -37.33 -56.10
C MET A 1 33.13 -36.49 -54.96
N VAL A 2 32.37 -35.47 -54.51
CA VAL A 2 32.79 -34.56 -53.43
C VAL A 2 32.05 -35.01 -52.18
N ALA A 3 32.78 -35.44 -51.16
CA ALA A 3 32.23 -35.81 -49.87
C ALA A 3 31.99 -34.54 -49.05
N GLU A 4 30.73 -34.19 -48.83
CA GLU A 4 30.35 -33.08 -47.98
C GLU A 4 30.34 -33.52 -46.52
N THR A 5 31.35 -33.10 -45.76
CA THR A 5 31.43 -33.33 -44.32
C THR A 5 30.47 -32.39 -43.61
N ARG A 6 29.36 -32.92 -43.10
CA ARG A 6 28.38 -32.19 -42.28
C ARG A 6 29.09 -31.67 -41.01
N PRO A 7 28.92 -30.39 -40.61
CA PRO A 7 29.52 -29.88 -39.37
C PRO A 7 28.95 -30.62 -38.15
N PRO A 8 29.70 -30.72 -37.04
CA PRO A 8 29.24 -31.41 -35.83
C PRO A 8 27.97 -30.72 -35.32
N GLU A 9 26.92 -31.51 -35.17
CA GLU A 9 25.64 -31.11 -34.58
C GLU A 9 25.93 -30.45 -33.23
N SER A 10 25.71 -29.14 -33.16
CA SER A 10 25.88 -28.35 -31.93
C SER A 10 25.05 -29.03 -30.84
N ALA A 11 25.74 -29.74 -29.94
CA ALA A 11 25.12 -30.43 -28.82
C ALA A 11 24.14 -29.48 -28.14
N ALA A 12 22.85 -29.80 -28.25
CA ALA A 12 21.79 -29.03 -27.63
C ALA A 12 22.16 -28.87 -26.14
N SER A 13 22.38 -27.62 -25.72
CA SER A 13 22.62 -27.30 -24.32
C SER A 13 21.54 -27.97 -23.48
N PRO A 14 21.88 -28.69 -22.39
CA PRO A 14 20.89 -29.39 -21.60
C PRO A 14 19.81 -28.39 -21.16
N SER A 15 18.57 -28.65 -21.55
CA SER A 15 17.42 -27.84 -21.18
C SER A 15 17.17 -28.06 -19.69
N VAL A 16 17.79 -27.21 -18.85
CA VAL A 16 17.53 -27.22 -17.41
C VAL A 16 16.03 -26.98 -17.20
N PRO A 17 15.30 -27.91 -16.57
CA PRO A 17 13.87 -27.74 -16.35
C PRO A 17 13.61 -26.51 -15.48
N ALA A 18 12.59 -25.74 -15.82
CA ALA A 18 12.21 -24.56 -15.05
C ALA A 18 11.85 -24.95 -13.61
N PRO A 19 12.22 -24.13 -12.60
CA PRO A 19 11.87 -24.41 -11.22
C PRO A 19 10.34 -24.41 -11.03
N PRO A 20 9.82 -25.23 -10.11
CA PRO A 20 8.39 -25.30 -9.86
C PRO A 20 7.85 -23.94 -9.33
N PRO A 21 6.59 -23.59 -9.64
CA PRO A 21 5.99 -22.34 -9.20
C PRO A 21 5.90 -22.27 -7.67
N ARG A 22 6.24 -21.12 -7.09
CA ARG A 22 6.15 -20.90 -5.63
C ARG A 22 4.71 -20.99 -5.13
N THR A 23 4.51 -21.68 -4.01
CA THR A 23 3.20 -21.83 -3.35
C THR A 23 2.76 -20.51 -2.70
N ARG A 24 1.45 -20.34 -2.44
CA ARG A 24 0.94 -19.11 -1.80
C ARG A 24 1.59 -18.84 -0.43
N LEU A 25 1.80 -19.88 0.37
CA LEU A 25 2.48 -19.76 1.67
C LEU A 25 3.91 -19.27 1.54
N GLN A 26 4.65 -19.76 0.54
CA GLN A 26 6.02 -19.29 0.28
C GLN A 26 6.01 -17.80 -0.07
N ARG A 27 5.09 -17.36 -0.93
CA ARG A 27 4.94 -15.93 -1.27
C ARG A 27 4.57 -15.08 -0.06
N MET A 28 3.64 -15.53 0.77
CA MET A 28 3.27 -14.82 2.00
C MET A 28 4.47 -14.69 2.96
N ARG A 29 5.30 -15.73 3.05
CA ARG A 29 6.53 -15.69 3.85
C ARG A 29 7.57 -14.73 3.28
N ASP A 30 7.71 -14.69 1.94
CA ASP A 30 8.57 -13.73 1.24
C ASP A 30 8.09 -12.28 1.50
N TYR A 31 6.78 -12.07 1.58
CA TYR A 31 6.16 -10.77 1.87
C TYR A 31 5.89 -10.49 3.35
N ARG A 32 6.40 -11.31 4.27
CA ARG A 32 6.10 -11.18 5.71
C ARG A 32 6.36 -9.77 6.25
N LEU A 33 7.45 -9.14 5.79
CA LEU A 33 7.82 -7.79 6.21
C LEU A 33 6.77 -6.76 5.75
N LEU A 34 6.34 -6.85 4.49
CA LEU A 34 5.31 -5.97 3.95
C LEU A 34 3.97 -6.18 4.65
N LEU A 35 3.61 -7.43 4.97
CA LEU A 35 2.38 -7.74 5.70
C LEU A 35 2.41 -7.21 7.13
N VAL A 36 3.54 -7.34 7.83
CA VAL A 36 3.71 -6.75 9.17
C VAL A 36 3.62 -5.23 9.09
N LEU A 37 4.30 -4.61 8.12
CA LEU A 37 4.25 -3.15 7.93
C LEU A 37 2.83 -2.68 7.65
N LEU A 38 2.10 -3.37 6.76
CA LEU A 38 0.70 -3.08 6.47
C LEU A 38 -0.15 -3.11 7.74
N LEU A 39 -0.04 -4.16 8.55
CA LEU A 39 -0.81 -4.31 9.78
C LEU A 39 -0.46 -3.24 10.82
N VAL A 40 0.82 -2.91 10.96
CA VAL A 40 1.29 -1.87 11.89
C VAL A 40 0.77 -0.50 11.45
N VAL A 41 0.96 -0.12 10.19
CA VAL A 41 0.52 1.17 9.67
C VAL A 41 -1.00 1.31 9.76
N PHE A 42 -1.74 0.29 9.35
CA PHE A 42 -3.20 0.26 9.47
C PHE A 42 -3.67 0.36 10.93
N GLY A 43 -3.02 -0.38 11.83
CA GLY A 43 -3.33 -0.34 13.26
C GLY A 43 -3.10 1.05 13.86
N LEU A 44 -1.94 1.66 13.57
CA LEU A 44 -1.61 3.01 14.05
C LEU A 44 -2.56 4.06 13.48
N ASP A 45 -2.92 3.98 12.19
CA ASP A 45 -3.88 4.88 11.56
C ASP A 45 -5.26 4.82 12.26
N GLN A 46 -5.77 3.61 12.51
CA GLN A 46 -7.08 3.46 13.14
C GLN A 46 -7.06 3.84 14.64
N VAL A 47 -5.98 3.53 15.37
CA VAL A 47 -5.83 3.93 16.78
C VAL A 47 -5.74 5.44 16.92
N THR A 48 -4.95 6.11 16.07
CA THR A 48 -4.81 7.57 16.11
C THR A 48 -6.13 8.27 15.76
N LYS A 49 -6.86 7.79 14.74
CA LYS A 49 -8.20 8.31 14.39
C LYS A 49 -9.21 8.13 15.51
N THR A 50 -9.26 6.96 16.14
CA THR A 50 -10.21 6.72 17.25
C THR A 50 -9.88 7.59 18.46
N TRP A 51 -8.60 7.81 18.75
CA TRP A 51 -8.17 8.74 19.79
C TRP A 51 -8.58 10.19 19.50
N ILE A 52 -8.40 10.67 18.27
CA ILE A 52 -8.83 12.02 17.87
C ILE A 52 -10.36 12.15 17.94
N ASN A 53 -11.12 11.16 17.45
CA ASN A 53 -12.58 11.17 17.53
C ASN A 53 -13.11 11.22 18.97
N ALA A 54 -12.40 10.59 19.91
CA ALA A 54 -12.77 10.60 21.32
C ALA A 54 -12.41 11.91 22.04
N ARG A 55 -11.41 12.66 21.55
CA ARG A 55 -10.82 13.81 22.26
C ARG A 55 -11.13 15.17 21.63
N LEU A 56 -11.40 15.22 20.32
CA LEU A 56 -11.71 16.44 19.59
C LEU A 56 -13.10 16.34 18.94
N PRO A 57 -13.99 17.32 19.15
CA PRO A 57 -15.24 17.40 18.40
C PRO A 57 -14.95 17.62 16.91
N LEU A 58 -15.84 17.09 16.06
CA LEU A 58 -15.77 17.29 14.61
C LEU A 58 -15.87 18.80 14.30
N GLY A 59 -14.99 19.29 13.43
CA GLY A 59 -14.92 20.71 13.07
C GLY A 59 -14.07 21.54 14.04
N SER A 60 -13.17 20.92 14.80
CA SER A 60 -12.18 21.58 15.68
C SER A 60 -11.06 22.30 14.92
N TYR A 61 -11.41 22.94 13.81
CA TYR A 61 -10.53 23.75 12.98
C TYR A 61 -10.78 25.23 13.28
N GLY A 62 -9.77 25.92 13.79
CA GLY A 62 -9.84 27.34 14.12
C GLY A 62 -8.93 27.73 15.29
N PRO A 63 -8.83 29.04 15.61
CA PRO A 63 -8.06 29.51 16.74
C PRO A 63 -8.54 28.84 18.03
N TYR A 64 -7.65 28.18 18.76
CA TYR A 64 -7.91 27.54 20.06
C TYR A 64 -8.86 26.32 20.05
N ALA A 65 -9.25 25.80 18.89
CA ALA A 65 -10.17 24.66 18.80
C ALA A 65 -9.46 23.29 18.70
N GLY A 66 -8.22 23.26 18.19
CA GLY A 66 -7.39 22.07 18.06
C GLY A 66 -6.36 21.90 19.19
N ILE A 67 -5.63 20.78 19.18
CA ILE A 67 -4.50 20.58 20.10
C ILE A 67 -3.24 21.11 19.41
N GLU A 68 -2.67 22.18 19.96
CA GLU A 68 -1.37 22.70 19.53
C GLU A 68 -0.25 21.79 20.03
N VAL A 69 0.56 21.29 19.10
CA VAL A 69 1.70 20.41 19.40
C VAL A 69 3.02 21.16 19.24
N ILE A 70 3.15 21.96 18.18
CA ILE A 70 4.28 22.88 17.98
C ILE A 70 3.71 24.27 17.73
N PRO A 71 3.98 25.24 18.63
CA PRO A 71 3.39 26.57 18.55
C PRO A 71 3.58 27.23 17.19
N GLY A 72 2.46 27.67 16.59
CA GLY A 72 2.46 28.36 15.30
C GLY A 72 2.85 27.51 14.08
N PHE A 73 3.07 26.20 14.23
CA PHE A 73 3.49 25.32 13.13
C PHE A 73 2.63 24.05 13.00
N PHE A 74 2.38 23.32 14.09
CA PHE A 74 1.72 22.03 14.04
C PHE A 74 0.58 21.90 15.06
N ASN A 75 -0.62 21.65 14.54
CA ASN A 75 -1.86 21.50 15.30
C ASN A 75 -2.58 20.21 14.88
N LEU A 76 -3.12 19.48 15.85
CA LEU A 76 -4.04 18.38 15.63
C LEU A 76 -5.46 18.93 15.61
N VAL A 77 -6.19 18.64 14.54
CA VAL A 77 -7.58 19.08 14.32
C VAL A 77 -8.41 17.91 13.83
N HIS A 78 -9.71 17.93 14.12
CA HIS A 78 -10.65 16.94 13.62
C HIS A 78 -11.51 17.56 12.51
N VAL A 79 -11.20 17.20 11.26
CA VAL A 79 -11.94 17.63 10.06
C VAL A 79 -12.43 16.40 9.31
N GLY A 80 -13.71 16.39 8.95
CA GLY A 80 -14.29 15.36 8.10
C GLY A 80 -13.98 15.65 6.63
N ASN A 81 -13.40 14.67 5.92
CA ASN A 81 -13.23 14.75 4.48
C ASN A 81 -14.22 13.81 3.77
N THR A 82 -15.23 14.39 3.11
CA THR A 82 -16.28 13.66 2.39
C THR A 82 -15.95 13.40 0.92
N GLY A 83 -14.80 13.90 0.45
CA GLY A 83 -14.27 13.69 -0.90
C GLY A 83 -12.79 13.30 -0.88
N ALA A 84 -12.16 13.31 -2.06
CA ALA A 84 -10.72 13.21 -2.19
C ALA A 84 -10.07 14.60 -2.00
N ALA A 85 -8.81 14.76 -2.42
CA ALA A 85 -8.14 16.07 -2.36
C ALA A 85 -8.94 17.15 -3.13
N TRP A 86 -9.00 18.37 -2.59
CA TRP A 86 -9.74 19.51 -3.16
C TRP A 86 -11.23 19.25 -3.45
N SER A 87 -11.91 18.50 -2.58
CA SER A 87 -13.33 18.18 -2.71
C SER A 87 -13.70 17.37 -3.96
N MET A 88 -12.72 16.79 -4.66
CA MET A 88 -12.97 15.92 -5.80
C MET A 88 -13.82 14.73 -5.36
N PHE A 89 -14.87 14.42 -6.14
CA PHE A 89 -15.79 13.32 -5.84
C PHE A 89 -16.46 13.38 -4.45
N THR A 90 -16.75 14.59 -3.94
CA THR A 90 -17.50 14.78 -2.69
C THR A 90 -18.78 13.95 -2.66
N GLY A 91 -19.02 13.23 -1.55
CA GLY A 91 -20.17 12.36 -1.37
C GLY A 91 -20.08 11.01 -2.07
N LYS A 92 -19.01 10.75 -2.82
CA LYS A 92 -18.78 9.49 -3.55
C LYS A 92 -17.71 8.62 -2.89
N GLY A 93 -17.64 8.62 -1.55
CA GLY A 93 -16.64 7.88 -0.78
C GLY A 93 -16.60 6.38 -1.10
N PHE A 94 -17.78 5.75 -1.32
CA PHE A 94 -17.86 4.34 -1.71
C PHE A 94 -17.22 4.06 -3.08
N PHE A 95 -17.46 4.93 -4.06
CA PHE A 95 -16.84 4.82 -5.39
C PHE A 95 -15.31 4.95 -5.30
N LEU A 96 -14.82 5.90 -4.49
CA LEU A 96 -13.38 6.06 -4.24
C LEU A 96 -12.77 4.81 -3.59
N ALA A 97 -13.48 4.19 -2.64
CA ALA A 97 -13.02 2.96 -1.98
C ALA A 97 -12.90 1.78 -2.95
N ILE A 98 -13.83 1.64 -3.90
CA ILE A 98 -13.74 0.61 -4.95
C ILE A 98 -12.56 0.87 -5.89
N LEU A 99 -12.38 2.11 -6.33
CA LEU A 99 -11.31 2.47 -7.27
C LEU A 99 -9.92 2.22 -6.68
N ALA A 100 -9.75 2.49 -5.38
CA ALA A 100 -8.47 2.35 -4.68
C ALA A 100 -8.08 0.90 -4.33
N CYS A 101 -8.98 -0.07 -4.56
CA CYS A 101 -8.82 -1.49 -4.25
C CYS A 101 -8.33 -2.26 -5.47
#